data_AF-A0A3A9VCM5-F1
#
_entry.id   AF-A0A3A9VCM5-F1
#
_cell.length_a   1.000
_cell.length_b   1.000
_cell.length_c   1.000
_cell.angle_alpha   90.00
_cell.angle_beta   90.00
_cell.angle_gamma   90.00
#
_symmetry.space_group_name_H-M   'P 1'
#
loop_
_entity.id
_entity.type
_entity.pdbx_description
1 polymer ?
#
loop_
_entity_poly.entity_id
_entity_poly.type
_entity_poly.pdbx_seq_one_letter_code
_entity_poly.pdbx_strand_id
1 'polypeptide(L)'
;MFRLPKTTDGEDIIKTYDLEMGKVIFYKNFLVIEVAEGICFDYDKAEKLSKLTNLHFEDRPFGYISHRVNSYSTEPTDYLRIKEVFPNLKVFTVVIYNRFQETSVRIENMFYQDGILTFENLEKAKTWVMKQLS
;
A
#
# COMPACT_ATOMS: atom_id res chain seq x y z
N MET A 1 15.95 21.28 -12.85
CA MET A 1 14.92 21.58 -11.84
C MET A 1 13.67 20.81 -12.23
N PHE A 2 13.47 19.60 -11.69
CA PHE A 2 12.33 18.77 -12.04
C PHE A 2 11.11 19.23 -11.25
N ARG A 3 10.10 19.76 -11.94
CA ARG A 3 8.79 20.04 -11.36
C ARG A 3 7.99 18.75 -11.31
N LEU A 4 7.60 18.33 -10.12
CA LEU A 4 6.57 17.30 -9.94
C LEU A 4 5.23 17.84 -10.47
N PRO A 5 4.40 17.00 -11.14
CA PRO A 5 3.10 17.42 -11.64
C PRO A 5 2.19 17.80 -10.47
N LYS A 6 1.44 18.89 -10.64
CA LYS A 6 0.37 19.30 -9.71
C LYS A 6 -0.75 18.26 -9.77
N THR A 7 -1.00 17.59 -8.65
CA THR A 7 -2.17 16.73 -8.46
C THR A 7 -3.43 17.60 -8.36
N THR A 8 -4.43 17.28 -9.17
CA THR A 8 -5.78 17.84 -9.16
C THR A 8 -6.48 17.54 -7.82
N ASP A 9 -6.90 18.59 -7.14
CA ASP A 9 -7.83 18.70 -6.01
C ASP A 9 -7.80 17.62 -4.90
N GLY A 10 -7.10 17.91 -3.81
CA GLY A 10 -7.51 17.48 -2.46
C GLY A 10 -6.60 16.54 -1.66
N GLU A 11 -5.49 16.05 -2.23
CA GLU A 11 -4.59 15.15 -1.51
C GLU A 11 -3.19 15.75 -1.32
N ASP A 12 -3.00 16.46 -0.22
CA ASP A 12 -1.67 16.93 0.16
C ASP A 12 -0.81 15.75 0.61
N ILE A 13 0.25 15.48 -0.16
CA ILE A 13 1.31 14.56 0.24
C ILE A 13 1.96 15.12 1.51
N ILE A 14 1.92 14.35 2.59
CA ILE A 14 2.54 14.71 3.86
C ILE A 14 4.04 14.44 3.81
N LYS A 15 4.42 13.26 3.32
CA LYS A 15 5.81 12.83 3.29
C LYS A 15 6.04 11.74 2.25
N THR A 16 7.21 11.78 1.62
CA THR A 16 7.71 10.70 0.77
C THR A 16 9.00 10.15 1.37
N TYR A 17 9.15 8.83 1.32
CA TYR A 17 10.38 8.10 1.65
C TYR A 17 10.82 7.29 0.45
N ASP A 18 12.07 7.49 0.03
CA ASP A 18 12.75 6.62 -0.93
C ASP A 18 13.62 5.64 -0.14
N LEU A 19 13.22 4.36 -0.13
CA LEU A 19 13.84 3.29 0.64
C LEU A 19 14.35 2.22 -0.33
N GLU A 20 15.23 1.34 0.14
CA GLU A 20 15.71 0.20 -0.65
C GLU A 20 14.56 -0.72 -1.12
N MET A 21 13.49 -0.84 -0.31
CA MET A 21 12.31 -1.64 -0.66
C MET A 21 11.38 -0.96 -1.69
N GLY A 22 11.59 0.33 -1.96
CA GLY A 22 10.73 1.13 -2.83
C GLY A 22 10.35 2.47 -2.23
N LYS A 23 9.37 3.10 -2.87
CA LYS A 23 8.92 4.45 -2.54
C LYS A 23 7.62 4.38 -1.75
N VAL A 24 7.57 5.09 -0.62
CA VAL A 24 6.39 5.18 0.24
C VAL A 24 5.93 6.63 0.32
N ILE A 25 4.67 6.89 0.01
CA ILE A 25 4.05 8.21 -0.02
C ILE A 25 2.93 8.23 1.01
N PHE A 26 3.07 9.10 2.01
CA PHE A 26 2.09 9.29 3.07
C PHE A 26 1.15 10.44 2.74
N TYR A 27 -0.14 10.16 2.89
CA TYR A 27 -1.24 11.13 2.90
C TYR A 27 -1.85 11.15 4.31
N LYS A 28 -2.82 12.04 4.55
CA LYS A 28 -3.42 12.24 5.88
C LYS A 28 -3.92 10.97 6.58
N ASN A 29 -4.57 10.08 5.84
CA ASN A 29 -5.23 8.89 6.38
C ASN A 29 -4.83 7.59 5.66
N PHE A 30 -3.97 7.65 4.65
CA PHE A 30 -3.56 6.46 3.92
C PHE A 30 -2.14 6.61 3.38
N LEU A 31 -1.54 5.49 3.01
CA LEU A 31 -0.26 5.47 2.31
C LEU A 31 -0.41 4.84 0.92
N VAL A 32 0.49 5.21 0.03
CA VAL A 32 0.74 4.53 -1.24
C VAL A 32 2.17 4.00 -1.22
N ILE A 33 2.37 2.74 -1.60
CA ILE A 33 3.70 2.17 -1.78
C ILE A 33 3.91 1.68 -3.21
N GLU A 34 5.05 2.02 -3.78
CA GLU A 34 5.58 1.50 -5.04
C GLU A 34 6.82 0.68 -4.69
N VAL A 35 6.66 -0.64 -4.54
CA VAL A 35 7.78 -1.56 -4.25
C VAL A 35 8.76 -1.54 -5.42
N ALA A 36 10.06 -1.53 -5.13
CA ALA A 36 11.08 -1.51 -6.18
C ALA A 36 11.11 -2.82 -6.98
N GLU A 37 11.51 -2.73 -8.25
CA GLU A 37 11.63 -3.87 -9.17
C GLU A 37 12.55 -4.96 -8.59
N GLY A 38 12.11 -6.22 -8.67
CA GLY A 38 12.88 -7.39 -8.25
C GLY A 38 12.96 -7.63 -6.73
N ILE A 39 12.35 -6.76 -5.91
CA ILE A 39 12.29 -6.95 -4.46
C ILE A 39 11.32 -8.09 -4.11
N CYS A 40 11.69 -8.92 -3.13
CA CYS A 40 10.71 -9.71 -2.39
C CYS A 40 10.23 -8.91 -1.18
N PHE A 41 8.95 -8.53 -1.16
CA PHE A 41 8.32 -7.85 -0.04
C PHE A 41 7.83 -8.88 0.98
N ASP A 42 8.67 -9.12 1.98
CA ASP A 42 8.50 -10.10 3.06
C ASP A 42 8.11 -9.43 4.39
N TYR A 43 7.86 -10.25 5.40
CA TYR A 43 7.51 -9.84 6.76
C TYR A 43 8.48 -8.78 7.34
N ASP A 44 9.79 -8.96 7.18
CA ASP A 44 10.79 -8.02 7.69
C ASP A 44 10.65 -6.62 7.07
N LYS A 45 10.31 -6.55 5.77
CA LYS A 45 10.01 -5.27 5.10
C LYS A 45 8.67 -4.69 5.55
N ALA A 46 7.68 -5.54 5.82
CA ALA A 46 6.42 -5.11 6.41
C ALA A 46 6.63 -4.52 7.83
N GLU A 47 7.49 -5.10 8.66
CA GLU A 47 7.88 -4.56 9.97
C GLU A 47 8.66 -3.24 9.88
N LYS A 48 9.50 -3.08 8.85
CA LYS A 48 10.16 -1.79 8.60
C LYS A 48 9.15 -0.73 8.19
N LEU A 49 8.19 -1.09 7.33
CA LEU A 49 7.12 -0.20 6.92
C LEU A 49 6.20 0.17 8.10
N SER A 50 5.92 -0.76 9.00
CA SER A 50 5.04 -0.51 10.16
C SER A 50 5.59 0.56 11.10
N LYS A 51 6.92 0.66 11.24
CA LYS A 51 7.55 1.74 12.00
C LYS A 51 7.24 3.12 11.40
N LEU A 52 7.19 3.21 10.07
CA LEU A 52 6.79 4.44 9.39
C LEU A 52 5.29 4.68 9.53
N THR A 53 4.44 3.66 9.39
CA THR A 53 3.00 3.84 9.60
C THR A 53 2.68 4.30 11.02
N ASN A 54 3.37 3.76 12.04
CA ASN A 54 3.20 4.18 13.43
C ASN A 54 3.62 5.63 13.66
N LEU A 55 4.70 6.08 13.00
CA LEU A 55 5.13 7.49 13.06
C LEU A 55 4.11 8.45 12.44
N HIS A 56 3.41 8.04 11.37
CA HIS A 56 2.50 8.90 10.61
C HIS A 56 1.04 8.82 11.10
N PHE A 57 0.59 7.63 11.49
CA PHE A 57 -0.80 7.37 11.85
C PHE A 57 -1.00 7.15 13.34
N GLU A 58 0.05 6.82 14.10
CA GLU A 58 -0.07 6.36 15.49
C GLU A 58 -1.11 5.22 15.55
N ASP A 59 -2.12 5.34 16.43
CA ASP A 59 -3.23 4.40 16.54
C ASP A 59 -4.41 4.73 15.59
N ARG A 60 -4.32 5.82 14.80
CA ARG A 60 -5.42 6.23 13.91
C ARG A 60 -5.62 5.20 12.81
N PRO A 61 -6.87 4.78 12.50
CA PRO A 61 -7.12 3.89 11.38
C PRO A 61 -6.61 4.47 10.06
N PHE A 62 -5.93 3.64 9.26
CA PHE A 62 -5.38 4.08 7.98
C PHE A 62 -5.69 3.12 6.83
N GLY A 63 -5.59 3.63 5.61
CA GLY A 63 -5.68 2.86 4.38
C GLY A 63 -4.30 2.56 3.77
N TYR A 64 -4.19 1.42 3.12
CA TYR A 64 -2.97 1.00 2.44
C TYR A 64 -3.25 0.78 0.97
N ILE A 65 -2.48 1.43 0.10
CA ILE A 65 -2.54 1.23 -1.36
C ILE A 65 -1.20 0.67 -1.84
N SER A 66 -1.19 -0.60 -2.27
CA SER A 66 -0.08 -1.18 -3.00
C SER A 66 -0.18 -0.82 -4.48
N HIS A 67 0.67 0.07 -4.97
CA HIS A 67 0.71 0.51 -6.35
C HIS A 67 1.72 -0.34 -7.14
N ARG A 68 1.24 -1.43 -7.79
CA ARG A 68 2.10 -2.45 -8.39
C ARG A 68 2.61 -2.07 -9.79
N VAL A 69 3.25 -0.92 -9.90
CA VAL A 69 3.85 -0.43 -11.16
C VAL A 69 5.10 -1.21 -11.57
N ASN A 70 5.75 -1.89 -10.63
CA ASN A 70 6.94 -2.72 -10.85
C ASN A 70 6.62 -4.21 -10.66
N SER A 71 7.47 -5.08 -11.20
CA SER A 71 7.47 -6.52 -10.93
C SER A 71 8.25 -6.79 -9.63
N TYR A 72 7.57 -7.39 -8.66
CA TYR A 72 8.13 -7.76 -7.36
C TYR A 72 7.35 -8.96 -6.82
N SER A 73 7.89 -9.65 -5.82
CA SER A 73 7.23 -10.82 -5.21
C SER A 73 6.79 -10.53 -3.78
N THR A 74 5.84 -11.31 -3.30
CA THR A 74 5.36 -11.33 -1.91
C THR A 74 5.35 -12.79 -1.43
N GLU A 75 5.46 -13.00 -0.12
CA GLU A 75 5.19 -14.30 0.49
C GLU A 75 3.71 -14.37 0.92
N PRO A 76 2.84 -15.17 0.28
CA PRO A 76 1.40 -15.14 0.56
C PRO A 76 1.06 -15.44 2.02
N THR A 77 1.84 -16.28 2.68
CA THR A 77 1.63 -16.66 4.09
C THR A 77 1.88 -15.51 5.05
N ASP A 78 2.64 -14.49 4.66
CA ASP A 78 2.87 -13.31 5.52
C ASP A 78 1.59 -12.50 5.74
N TYR A 79 0.61 -12.62 4.84
CA TYR A 79 -0.70 -11.97 4.98
C TYR A 79 -1.51 -12.52 6.16
N LEU A 80 -1.20 -13.72 6.67
CA LEU A 80 -1.77 -14.24 7.93
C LEU A 80 -1.38 -13.37 9.13
N ARG A 81 -0.27 -12.63 9.02
CA ARG A 81 0.36 -11.88 10.11
C ARG A 81 0.32 -10.38 9.89
N ILE A 82 -0.35 -9.91 8.84
CA ILE A 82 -0.43 -8.48 8.48
C ILE A 82 -1.03 -7.62 9.60
N LYS A 83 -1.93 -8.17 10.43
CA LYS A 83 -2.51 -7.46 11.59
C LYS A 83 -1.56 -7.35 12.78
N GLU A 84 -0.53 -8.20 12.85
CA GLU A 84 0.54 -8.05 13.85
C GLU A 84 1.38 -6.79 13.55
N VAL A 85 1.62 -6.52 12.26
CA VAL A 85 2.45 -5.39 11.82
C VAL A 85 1.64 -4.12 11.57
N PHE A 86 0.39 -4.22 11.14
CA PHE A 86 -0.49 -3.08 10.89
C PHE A 86 -1.83 -3.22 11.64
N PRO A 87 -1.84 -3.07 12.99
CA PRO A 87 -3.02 -3.34 13.81
C PRO A 87 -4.22 -2.42 13.53
N ASN A 88 -3.94 -1.17 13.11
CA ASN A 88 -4.92 -0.14 12.76
C ASN A 88 -5.15 -0.02 11.24
N LEU A 89 -4.73 -1.01 10.44
CA LEU A 89 -5.06 -1.08 9.02
C LEU A 89 -6.56 -1.34 8.84
N LYS A 90 -7.26 -0.33 8.30
CA LYS A 90 -8.71 -0.39 8.05
C LYS A 90 -9.04 -0.97 6.69
N VAL A 91 -8.29 -0.59 5.66
CA VAL A 91 -8.52 -1.04 4.28
C VAL A 91 -7.21 -1.30 3.58
N PHE A 92 -7.12 -2.46 2.90
CA PHE A 92 -5.98 -2.83 2.08
C PHE A 92 -6.42 -2.93 0.63
N THR A 93 -5.85 -2.08 -0.22
CA THR A 93 -6.10 -2.06 -1.65
C THR A 93 -4.82 -2.29 -2.46
N VAL A 94 -4.99 -2.83 -3.65
CA VAL A 94 -3.91 -3.08 -4.61
C VAL A 94 -4.32 -2.51 -5.96
N VAL A 95 -3.43 -1.75 -6.59
CA VAL A 95 -3.58 -1.34 -7.98
C VAL A 95 -2.80 -2.30 -8.85
N ILE A 96 -3.49 -2.95 -9.79
CA ILE A 96 -2.93 -3.99 -10.68
C ILE A 96 -3.05 -3.56 -12.14
N TYR A 97 -2.12 -4.04 -12.95
CA TYR A 97 -1.97 -3.69 -14.37
C TYR A 97 -1.95 -4.89 -15.31
N ASN A 98 -1.91 -6.12 -14.79
CA ASN A 98 -1.92 -7.33 -15.60
C ASN A 98 -2.53 -8.54 -14.87
N ARG A 99 -2.79 -9.61 -15.62
CA ARG A 99 -3.42 -10.84 -15.12
C ARG A 99 -2.57 -11.64 -14.15
N PHE A 100 -1.24 -11.53 -14.22
CA PHE A 100 -0.34 -12.19 -13.27
C PHE A 100 -0.46 -11.56 -11.89
N GLN A 101 -0.57 -10.23 -11.83
CA GLN A 101 -0.84 -9.50 -10.59
C GLN A 101 -2.23 -9.82 -10.04
N GLU A 102 -3.27 -9.92 -10.88
CA GLU A 102 -4.60 -10.35 -10.45
C GLU A 102 -4.56 -11.75 -9.80
N THR A 103 -3.88 -12.69 -10.44
CA THR A 103 -3.73 -14.07 -9.94
C THR A 103 -2.96 -14.09 -8.61
N SER A 104 -1.91 -13.29 -8.50
CA SER A 104 -1.12 -13.18 -7.26
C SER A 104 -1.97 -12.64 -6.11
N VAL A 105 -2.74 -11.57 -6.34
CA VAL A 105 -3.63 -11.00 -5.33
C VAL A 105 -4.72 -12.00 -4.92
N ARG A 106 -5.26 -12.80 -5.85
CA ARG A 106 -6.21 -13.86 -5.49
C ARG A 106 -5.62 -14.87 -4.51
N ILE A 107 -4.34 -15.22 -4.67
CA ILE A 107 -3.63 -16.12 -3.74
C ILE A 107 -3.39 -15.41 -2.41
N GLU A 108 -2.86 -14.19 -2.41
CA GLU A 108 -2.68 -13.37 -1.19
C GLU A 108 -3.98 -13.24 -0.39
N ASN A 109 -5.10 -13.04 -1.09
CA ASN A 109 -6.43 -12.90 -0.50
C ASN A 109 -6.96 -14.19 0.15
N MET A 110 -6.40 -15.37 -0.17
CA MET A 110 -6.71 -16.61 0.54
C MET A 110 -6.10 -16.63 1.95
N PHE A 111 -5.03 -15.86 2.17
CA PHE A 111 -4.32 -15.75 3.45
C PHE A 111 -4.68 -14.49 4.24
N TYR A 112 -5.37 -13.52 3.62
CA TYR A 112 -5.81 -12.30 4.29
C TYR A 112 -7.31 -12.31 4.60
N GLN A 113 -7.63 -12.31 5.90
CA GLN A 113 -9.02 -12.46 6.35
C GLN A 113 -9.94 -11.28 6.01
N ASP A 114 -9.41 -10.05 6.04
CA ASP A 114 -10.24 -8.84 5.84
C ASP A 114 -10.48 -8.51 4.36
N GLY A 115 -9.80 -9.22 3.45
CA GLY A 115 -9.94 -9.04 2.02
C GLY A 115 -9.06 -7.91 1.44
N ILE A 116 -8.54 -8.16 0.24
CA ILE A 116 -7.77 -7.22 -0.58
C ILE A 116 -8.65 -6.76 -1.74
N LEU A 117 -8.85 -5.45 -1.86
CA LEU A 117 -9.58 -4.88 -2.99
C LEU A 117 -8.65 -4.42 -4.10
N THR A 118 -8.92 -4.86 -5.33
CA THR A 118 -8.13 -4.51 -6.50
C THR A 118 -8.75 -3.36 -7.28
N PHE A 119 -7.90 -2.49 -7.83
CA PHE A 119 -8.26 -1.42 -8.74
C PHE A 119 -7.35 -1.44 -9.97
N GLU A 120 -7.83 -0.90 -11.09
CA GLU A 120 -7.11 -0.82 -12.36
C GLU A 120 -6.32 0.49 -12.52
N ASN A 121 -6.51 1.46 -11.62
CA ASN A 121 -5.70 2.67 -11.56
C ASN A 121 -5.68 3.28 -10.16
N LEU A 122 -4.63 4.08 -9.89
CA LEU A 122 -4.37 4.69 -8.60
C LEU A 122 -5.45 5.68 -8.16
N GLU A 123 -5.98 6.50 -9.08
CA GLU A 123 -6.98 7.52 -8.75
C GLU A 123 -8.29 6.91 -8.24
N LYS A 124 -8.73 5.80 -8.83
CA LYS A 124 -9.91 5.05 -8.34
C LYS A 124 -9.67 4.44 -6.97
N ALA A 125 -8.49 3.86 -6.74
CA ALA A 125 -8.12 3.28 -5.45
C ALA A 125 -8.11 4.36 -4.35
N LYS A 126 -7.46 5.49 -4.61
CA LYS A 126 -7.42 6.66 -3.72
C LYS A 126 -8.81 7.18 -3.38
N THR A 127 -9.62 7.44 -4.40
CA THR A 127 -11.01 7.89 -4.25
C THR A 127 -11.81 6.96 -3.36
N TRP A 128 -11.67 5.64 -3.55
CA TRP A 128 -12.39 4.65 -2.75
C TRP A 128 -11.86 4.60 -1.31
N VAL A 129 -10.54 4.58 -1.11
CA VAL A 129 -9.90 4.54 0.21
C VAL A 129 -10.29 5.75 1.05
N MET A 130 -10.28 6.95 0.47
CA MET A 130 -10.72 8.17 1.17
C MET A 130 -12.16 8.05 1.67
N LYS A 131 -13.08 7.50 0.88
CA LYS A 131 -14.49 7.28 1.29
C LYS A 131 -14.64 6.27 2.43
N GLN A 132 -13.69 5.36 2.61
CA GLN A 132 -13.73 4.41 3.73
C GLN A 132 -13.15 4.99 5.02
N LEU A 133 -12.41 6.10 4.93
CA LEU A 133 -11.68 6.73 6.02
C LEU A 133 -12.29 8.08 6.45
N SER A 134 -13.35 8.52 5.78
CA SER A 134 -14.20 9.65 6.17
C SER A 134 -15.10 9.32 7.36
#